data_AF-A0AAN7VA44-F1
#
_entry.id   AF-A0AAN7VA44-F1
#
_cell.length_a   1.000
_cell.length_b   1.000
_cell.length_c   1.000
_cell.angle_alpha   90.00
_cell.angle_beta   90.00
_cell.angle_gamma   90.00
#
_symmetry.space_group_name_H-M   'P 1'
#
loop_
_entity.id
_entity.type
_entity.pdbx_description
1 polymer ?
#
loop_
_entity_poly.entity_id
_entity_poly.type
_entity_poly.pdbx_seq_one_letter_code
_entity_poly.pdbx_strand_id
1 'polypeptide(L)'
;METRWHLKPGDTQETAKINERGRALHVTADAWKKITAHLDRNRLIQEAIEQERAYKEALKKGSTDMTANWDNSVENIRKRKEEERTARLEKEEKDKMENFFKLRSEQEGIRQQYITDAKKRIYLTQEHPKALTKKQLELDKKIKEHEEEELLKLTQKIRDDAIKEAQENKEKNRKVCEKNTEFGKEYLREIIEHENMAKLLNQQRIDRERKDIAHMEKEFAHIKKNEAEEAKMKKDNIKKEFIEFGIVQARTREIMEQEEKEQDEIVNIIIHAKHGIECLRQKKVRDMQQAMQLRRDAASKKAIAEAKAKGDNEARLAKQAAEELERQEMEKRKLKEQTRLQLIKDRNEDREKFLKREQEREFEKSEVVKWEMLNRFKKNEVIEVYNKKREEKLWQDKLKYRKMLFEQIADNEEVKMKEKKEADDLFKNQQKKYEDDDKRFFDYAEEVIAYAKRKNRQVWPIERVIEEYKRHNNLTTKRKQNSKIVNKEQ
;
A
#
# COMPACT_ATOMS: atom_id res chain seq x y z
N MET A 1 -116.10 22.30 -27.56
CA MET A 1 -116.86 23.56 -27.62
C MET A 1 -118.24 23.24 -27.11
N GLU A 2 -118.72 23.94 -26.07
CA GLU A 2 -120.05 23.72 -25.49
C GLU A 2 -120.91 24.97 -25.71
N THR A 3 -122.17 24.77 -26.09
CA THR A 3 -123.14 25.85 -26.25
C THR A 3 -123.97 25.97 -24.98
N ARG A 4 -123.88 27.13 -24.31
CA ARG A 4 -124.70 27.46 -23.14
C ARG A 4 -125.46 28.76 -23.41
N TRP A 5 -126.55 28.96 -22.67
CA TRP A 5 -127.30 30.20 -22.70
C TRP A 5 -126.47 31.30 -22.03
N HIS A 6 -126.26 32.40 -22.74
CA HIS A 6 -125.72 33.62 -22.17
C HIS A 6 -126.84 34.32 -21.41
N LEU A 7 -126.66 34.45 -20.10
CA LEU A 7 -127.51 35.25 -19.23
C LEU A 7 -126.77 36.54 -18.89
N LYS A 8 -127.50 37.65 -18.69
CA LYS A 8 -126.89 38.89 -18.21
C LYS A 8 -126.55 38.75 -16.71
N PRO A 9 -125.50 39.43 -16.20
CA PRO A 9 -125.08 39.29 -14.81
C PRO A 9 -126.22 39.65 -13.83
N GLY A 10 -126.53 38.75 -12.89
CA GLY A 10 -127.62 38.91 -11.90
C GLY A 10 -128.89 38.14 -12.21
N ASP A 11 -129.08 37.71 -13.47
CA ASP A 11 -130.23 36.89 -13.86
C ASP A 11 -129.94 35.40 -13.74
N THR A 12 -130.89 34.67 -13.15
CA THR A 12 -130.83 33.20 -13.09
C THR A 12 -131.73 32.60 -14.15
N GLN A 13 -131.52 31.32 -14.48
CA GLN A 13 -132.34 30.61 -15.45
C GLN A 13 -133.82 30.53 -15.05
N GLU A 14 -134.19 30.85 -13.82
CA GLU A 14 -135.59 30.81 -13.38
C GLU A 14 -136.26 32.19 -13.47
N THR A 15 -135.47 33.28 -13.38
CA THR A 15 -136.00 34.66 -13.40
C THR A 15 -136.05 35.28 -14.80
N ALA A 16 -135.21 34.83 -15.73
CA ALA A 16 -135.16 35.37 -17.09
C ALA A 16 -136.13 34.66 -18.06
N LYS A 17 -136.99 35.42 -18.75
CA LYS A 17 -137.91 34.88 -19.77
C LYS A 17 -137.13 34.23 -20.94
N ILE A 18 -137.63 33.11 -21.45
CA ILE A 18 -136.94 32.27 -22.44
C ILE A 18 -136.53 33.05 -23.71
N ASN A 19 -137.34 34.02 -24.14
CA ASN A 19 -137.08 34.81 -25.35
C ASN A 19 -135.86 35.73 -25.24
N GLU A 20 -135.40 36.04 -24.02
CA GLU A 20 -134.25 36.91 -23.78
C GLU A 20 -132.94 36.13 -23.60
N ARG A 21 -132.98 34.79 -23.67
CA ARG A 21 -131.78 33.93 -23.56
C ARG A 21 -131.11 33.80 -24.93
N GLY A 22 -129.95 34.44 -25.13
CA GLY A 22 -129.10 34.22 -26.30
C GLY A 22 -128.21 32.98 -26.15
N ARG A 23 -127.95 32.20 -27.21
CA ARG A 23 -126.97 31.09 -27.16
C ARG A 23 -125.57 31.63 -27.42
N ALA A 24 -124.60 31.33 -26.55
CA ALA A 24 -123.18 31.62 -26.76
C ALA A 24 -122.37 30.32 -26.85
N LEU A 25 -121.40 30.33 -27.77
CA LEU A 25 -120.52 29.19 -28.03
C LEU A 25 -119.21 29.43 -27.26
N HIS A 26 -118.97 28.64 -26.21
CA HIS A 26 -117.75 28.77 -25.42
C HIS A 26 -116.65 27.91 -26.03
N VAL A 27 -115.60 28.57 -26.52
CA VAL A 27 -114.37 27.95 -26.98
C VAL A 27 -113.33 28.07 -25.88
N THR A 28 -112.59 26.99 -25.61
CA THR A 28 -111.48 27.01 -24.66
C THR A 28 -110.31 27.83 -25.22
N ALA A 29 -109.60 28.55 -24.36
CA ALA A 29 -108.53 29.45 -24.77
C ALA A 29 -107.45 28.76 -25.63
N ASP A 30 -107.14 27.49 -25.35
CA ASP A 30 -106.16 26.71 -26.11
C ASP A 30 -106.63 26.36 -27.52
N ALA A 31 -107.93 26.06 -27.69
CA ALA A 31 -108.50 25.80 -29.01
C ALA A 31 -108.52 27.07 -29.86
N TRP A 32 -108.81 28.22 -29.25
CA TRP A 32 -108.74 29.51 -29.92
C TRP A 32 -107.32 29.85 -30.37
N LYS A 33 -106.32 29.67 -29.48
CA LYS A 33 -104.90 29.88 -29.81
C LYS A 33 -104.43 29.00 -30.97
N LYS A 34 -104.83 27.73 -31.02
CA LYS A 34 -104.46 26.83 -32.13
C LYS A 34 -105.05 27.27 -33.47
N ILE A 35 -106.26 27.82 -33.47
CA ILE A 35 -106.91 28.35 -34.67
C ILE A 35 -106.19 29.63 -35.14
N THR A 36 -105.79 30.52 -34.23
CA THR A 36 -105.19 31.81 -34.61
C THR A 36 -103.66 31.80 -34.76
N ALA A 37 -102.96 30.76 -34.30
CA ALA A 37 -101.48 30.71 -34.24
C ALA A 37 -100.75 30.96 -35.58
N HIS A 38 -101.38 30.65 -36.72
CA HIS A 38 -100.76 30.87 -38.04
C HIS A 38 -100.72 32.35 -38.46
N LEU A 39 -101.54 33.21 -37.85
CA LEU A 39 -101.53 34.66 -38.07
C LEU A 39 -100.35 35.35 -37.35
N ASP A 40 -99.74 34.67 -36.37
CA ASP A 40 -98.62 35.19 -35.56
C ASP A 40 -97.24 34.84 -36.13
N ARG A 41 -97.12 34.51 -37.43
CA ARG A 41 -95.85 34.09 -38.06
C ARG A 41 -94.73 35.14 -37.92
N ASN A 42 -95.05 36.43 -38.04
CA ASN A 42 -94.07 37.51 -37.87
C ASN A 42 -93.58 37.62 -36.42
N ARG A 43 -94.47 37.37 -35.46
CA ARG A 43 -94.13 37.34 -34.03
C ARG A 43 -93.20 36.16 -33.72
N LEU A 44 -93.46 34.97 -34.28
CA LEU A 44 -92.57 33.81 -34.13
C LEU A 44 -91.18 34.04 -34.75
N ILE A 45 -91.10 34.74 -35.89
CA ILE A 45 -89.81 35.12 -36.50
C ILE A 45 -89.06 36.13 -35.62
N GLN A 46 -89.76 37.12 -35.05
CA GLN A 46 -89.17 38.06 -34.10
C GLN A 46 -88.69 37.38 -32.82
N GLU A 47 -89.49 36.48 -32.24
CA GLU A 47 -89.11 35.67 -31.08
C GLU A 47 -87.86 34.82 -31.37
N ALA A 48 -87.73 34.26 -32.58
CA ALA A 48 -86.52 33.53 -33.00
C ALA A 48 -85.27 34.44 -33.14
N ILE A 49 -85.43 35.65 -33.71
CA ILE A 49 -84.34 36.63 -33.82
C ILE A 49 -83.91 37.12 -32.44
N GLU A 50 -84.86 37.34 -31.53
CA GLU A 50 -84.60 37.73 -30.15
C GLU A 50 -83.87 36.62 -29.37
N GLN A 51 -84.25 35.36 -29.56
CA GLN A 51 -83.54 34.21 -28.98
C GLN A 51 -82.10 34.11 -29.49
N GLU A 52 -81.87 34.30 -30.80
CA GLU A 52 -80.52 34.34 -31.40
C GLU A 52 -79.68 35.50 -30.84
N ARG A 53 -80.27 36.69 -30.68
CA ARG A 53 -79.59 37.86 -30.08
C ARG A 53 -79.25 37.61 -28.62
N ALA A 54 -80.21 37.11 -27.84
CA ALA A 54 -80.02 36.76 -26.44
C ALA A 54 -78.91 35.71 -26.28
N TYR A 55 -78.86 34.70 -27.17
CA TYR A 55 -77.80 33.69 -27.17
C TYR A 55 -76.42 34.29 -27.48
N LYS A 56 -76.30 35.19 -28.48
CA LYS A 56 -75.04 35.89 -28.79
C LYS A 56 -74.60 36.81 -27.65
N GLU A 57 -75.53 37.50 -27.00
CA GLU A 57 -75.23 38.32 -25.83
C GLU A 57 -74.80 37.48 -24.63
N ALA A 58 -75.43 36.32 -24.41
CA ALA A 58 -75.02 35.38 -23.37
C ALA A 58 -73.61 34.83 -23.62
N LEU A 59 -73.28 34.49 -24.86
CA LEU A 59 -71.91 34.11 -25.26
C LEU A 59 -70.90 35.25 -25.06
N LYS A 60 -71.27 36.48 -25.41
CA LYS A 60 -70.42 37.66 -25.21
C LYS A 60 -70.18 37.90 -23.71
N LYS A 61 -71.23 37.82 -22.88
CA LYS A 61 -71.13 37.93 -21.42
C LYS A 61 -70.28 36.82 -20.83
N GLY A 62 -70.50 35.58 -21.24
CA GLY A 62 -69.65 34.45 -20.83
C GLY A 62 -68.19 34.64 -21.23
N SER A 63 -67.92 35.15 -22.43
CA SER A 63 -66.56 35.49 -22.85
C SER A 63 -65.96 36.61 -22.00
N THR A 64 -66.71 37.68 -21.70
CA THR A 64 -66.20 38.78 -20.86
C THR A 64 -65.94 38.32 -19.44
N ASP A 65 -66.83 37.53 -18.86
CA ASP A 65 -66.71 36.99 -17.49
C ASP A 65 -65.50 36.06 -17.37
N MET A 66 -65.26 35.24 -18.40
CA MET A 66 -64.06 34.41 -18.48
C MET A 66 -62.79 35.26 -18.53
N THR A 67 -62.76 36.31 -19.36
CA THR A 67 -61.57 37.17 -19.50
C THR A 67 -61.38 38.15 -18.34
N ALA A 68 -62.43 38.48 -17.58
CA ALA A 68 -62.36 39.39 -16.44
C ALA A 68 -61.44 38.87 -15.33
N ASN A 69 -61.37 37.54 -15.17
CA ASN A 69 -60.54 36.88 -14.17
C ASN A 69 -59.15 36.50 -14.71
N TRP A 70 -58.79 36.90 -15.93
CA TRP A 70 -57.46 36.63 -16.45
C TRP A 70 -56.45 37.61 -15.85
N ASP A 71 -55.55 37.09 -15.04
CA ASP A 71 -54.51 37.88 -14.37
C ASP A 71 -53.62 38.66 -15.35
N ASN A 72 -53.43 38.12 -16.56
CA ASN A 72 -52.59 38.71 -17.61
C ASN A 72 -53.33 39.70 -18.53
N SER A 73 -54.61 40.01 -18.26
CA SER A 73 -55.30 41.09 -18.96
C SER A 73 -54.65 42.44 -18.63
N VAL A 74 -54.53 43.31 -19.63
CA VAL A 74 -53.93 44.65 -19.46
C VAL A 74 -54.64 45.46 -18.38
N GLU A 75 -55.97 45.28 -18.24
CA GLU A 75 -56.77 45.96 -17.22
C GLU A 75 -56.44 45.48 -15.81
N ASN A 76 -56.30 44.17 -15.60
CA ASN A 76 -55.94 43.60 -14.30
C ASN A 76 -54.49 43.92 -13.91
N ILE A 77 -53.57 43.93 -14.87
CA ILE A 77 -52.18 44.38 -14.63
C ILE A 77 -52.15 45.86 -14.20
N ARG A 78 -52.99 46.71 -14.80
CA ARG A 78 -53.08 48.13 -14.40
C ARG A 78 -53.67 48.29 -13.00
N LYS A 79 -54.80 47.62 -12.71
CA LYS A 79 -55.42 47.62 -11.38
C LYS A 79 -54.44 47.17 -10.31
N ARG A 80 -53.75 46.05 -10.52
CA ARG A 80 -52.73 45.55 -9.59
C ARG A 80 -51.59 46.55 -9.36
N LYS A 81 -51.08 47.20 -10.42
CA LYS A 81 -50.04 48.23 -10.26
C LYS A 81 -50.54 49.48 -9.52
N GLU A 82 -51.81 49.84 -9.66
CA GLU A 82 -52.43 50.93 -8.91
C GLU A 82 -52.66 50.55 -7.44
N GLU A 83 -53.09 49.32 -7.16
CA GLU A 83 -53.20 48.75 -5.82
C GLU A 83 -51.83 48.67 -5.13
N GLU A 84 -50.78 48.22 -5.82
CA GLU A 84 -49.42 48.21 -5.29
C GLU A 84 -48.91 49.64 -4.99
N ARG A 85 -49.26 50.63 -5.81
CA ARG A 85 -48.89 52.04 -5.57
C ARG A 85 -49.64 52.64 -4.37
N THR A 86 -50.95 52.41 -4.28
CA THR A 86 -51.78 52.89 -3.17
C THR A 86 -51.35 52.25 -1.85
N ALA A 87 -51.12 50.93 -1.84
CA ALA A 87 -50.60 50.22 -0.67
C ALA A 87 -49.22 50.76 -0.23
N ARG A 88 -48.35 51.11 -1.18
CA ARG A 88 -47.04 51.72 -0.87
C ARG A 88 -47.21 53.10 -0.22
N LEU A 89 -48.07 53.96 -0.77
CA LEU A 89 -48.34 55.28 -0.23
C LEU A 89 -48.96 55.20 1.18
N GLU A 90 -49.95 54.32 1.39
CA GLU A 90 -50.54 54.09 2.71
C GLU A 90 -49.51 53.60 3.74
N LYS A 91 -48.59 52.73 3.31
CA LYS A 91 -47.52 52.26 4.19
C LYS A 91 -46.55 53.38 4.55
N GLU A 92 -46.13 54.20 3.59
CA GLU A 92 -45.29 55.36 3.83
C GLU A 92 -45.97 56.38 4.78
N GLU A 93 -47.28 56.57 4.68
CA GLU A 93 -48.03 57.44 5.60
C GLU A 93 -48.14 56.84 7.01
N LYS A 94 -48.41 55.54 7.13
CA LYS A 94 -48.42 54.83 8.43
C LYS A 94 -47.06 54.89 9.09
N ASP A 95 -45.98 54.65 8.36
CA ASP A 95 -44.61 54.70 8.89
C ASP A 95 -44.25 56.12 9.38
N LYS A 96 -44.64 57.17 8.63
CA LYS A 96 -44.48 58.57 9.07
C LYS A 96 -45.25 58.86 10.35
N MET A 97 -46.49 58.38 10.44
CA MET A 97 -47.35 58.58 11.61
C MET A 97 -46.80 57.84 12.84
N GLU A 98 -46.37 56.59 12.70
CA GLU A 98 -45.74 55.81 13.77
C GLU A 98 -44.46 56.47 14.28
N ASN A 99 -43.59 56.93 13.36
CA ASN A 99 -42.36 57.60 13.73
C ASN A 99 -42.63 58.91 14.48
N PHE A 100 -43.67 59.66 14.09
CA PHE A 100 -44.09 60.85 14.82
C PHE A 100 -44.56 60.52 16.26
N PHE A 101 -45.36 59.47 16.44
CA PHE A 101 -45.80 59.05 17.77
C PHE A 101 -44.66 58.52 18.64
N LYS A 102 -43.73 57.74 18.07
CA LYS A 102 -42.52 57.26 18.77
C LYS A 102 -41.67 58.44 19.25
N LEU A 103 -41.37 59.39 18.36
CA LEU A 103 -40.58 60.57 18.71
C LEU A 103 -41.25 61.40 19.81
N ARG A 104 -42.59 61.55 19.76
CA ARG A 104 -43.34 62.25 20.80
C ARG A 104 -43.30 61.52 22.14
N SER A 105 -43.41 60.19 22.13
CA SER A 105 -43.29 59.36 23.33
C SER A 105 -41.89 59.44 23.94
N GLU A 106 -40.85 59.43 23.11
CA GLU A 106 -39.45 59.58 23.55
C GLU A 106 -39.21 60.96 24.17
N GLN A 107 -39.69 62.03 23.54
CA GLN A 107 -39.59 63.39 24.07
C GLN A 107 -40.32 63.56 25.40
N GLU A 108 -41.53 63.00 25.53
CA GLU A 108 -42.28 63.04 26.79
C GLU A 108 -41.59 62.18 27.87
N GLY A 109 -41.02 61.02 27.49
CA GLY A 109 -40.19 60.20 28.38
C GLY A 109 -38.97 60.95 28.92
N ILE A 110 -38.23 61.65 28.04
CA ILE A 110 -37.09 62.49 28.42
C ILE A 110 -37.53 63.63 29.34
N ARG A 111 -38.66 64.29 29.02
CA ARG A 111 -39.22 65.36 29.86
C ARG A 111 -39.61 64.85 31.24
N GLN A 112 -40.25 63.69 31.33
CA GLN A 112 -40.62 63.06 32.60
C GLN A 112 -39.38 62.68 33.41
N GLN A 113 -38.37 62.06 32.78
CA GLN A 113 -37.11 61.74 33.44
C GLN A 113 -36.44 63.01 34.00
N TYR A 114 -36.36 64.08 33.21
CA TYR A 114 -35.82 65.36 33.66
C TYR A 114 -36.58 65.93 34.87
N ILE A 115 -37.91 65.90 34.85
CA ILE A 115 -38.74 66.33 35.99
C ILE A 115 -38.50 65.44 37.21
N THR A 116 -38.41 64.11 37.03
CA THR A 116 -38.15 63.19 38.14
C THR A 116 -36.75 63.37 38.73
N ASP A 117 -35.74 63.61 37.91
CA ASP A 117 -34.37 63.84 38.35
C ASP A 117 -34.23 65.19 39.05
N ALA A 118 -34.89 66.24 38.55
CA ALA A 118 -34.98 67.52 39.23
C ALA A 118 -35.65 67.36 40.61
N LYS A 119 -36.79 66.65 40.68
CA LYS A 119 -37.48 66.34 41.95
C LYS A 119 -36.60 65.53 42.90
N LYS A 120 -35.88 64.51 42.41
CA LYS A 120 -34.94 63.69 43.21
C LYS A 120 -33.78 64.53 43.73
N ARG A 121 -33.19 65.41 42.93
CA ARG A 121 -32.12 66.32 43.36
C ARG A 121 -32.60 67.27 44.46
N ILE A 122 -33.80 67.84 44.30
CA ILE A 122 -34.44 68.69 45.32
C ILE A 122 -34.73 67.89 46.60
N TYR A 123 -35.16 66.64 46.48
CA TYR A 123 -35.40 65.78 47.63
C TYR A 123 -34.10 65.40 48.35
N LEU A 124 -33.07 65.02 47.61
CA LEU A 124 -31.75 64.65 48.13
C LEU A 124 -31.00 65.83 48.78
N THR A 125 -31.34 67.08 48.46
CA THR A 125 -30.79 68.25 49.15
C THR A 125 -31.43 68.51 50.52
N GLN A 126 -32.58 67.91 50.83
CA GLN A 126 -33.22 67.97 52.15
C GLN A 126 -32.38 67.23 53.22
N GLU A 127 -32.58 67.58 54.49
CA GLU A 127 -31.75 67.08 55.59
C GLU A 127 -31.95 65.59 55.90
N HIS A 128 -33.19 65.08 55.81
CA HIS A 128 -33.51 63.69 56.14
C HIS A 128 -32.90 62.67 55.16
N PRO A 129 -32.95 62.86 53.82
CA PRO A 129 -32.33 61.94 52.86
C PRO A 129 -30.80 61.90 52.95
N LYS A 130 -30.13 63.04 53.24
CA LYS A 130 -28.68 63.10 53.46
C LYS A 130 -28.22 62.26 54.64
N ALA A 131 -29.00 62.20 55.72
CA ALA A 131 -28.70 61.35 56.86
C ALA A 131 -28.81 59.86 56.52
N LEU A 132 -29.77 59.49 55.66
CA LEU A 132 -29.91 58.12 55.15
C LEU A 132 -28.73 57.73 54.24
N THR A 133 -28.30 58.64 53.35
CA THR A 133 -27.17 58.38 52.44
C THR A 133 -25.87 58.17 53.20
N LYS A 134 -25.66 58.89 54.29
CA LYS A 134 -24.49 58.70 55.18
C LYS A 134 -24.45 57.32 55.81
N LYS A 135 -25.59 56.82 56.33
CA LYS A 135 -25.69 55.46 56.88
C LYS A 135 -25.52 54.37 55.82
N GLN A 136 -25.97 54.63 54.59
CA GLN A 136 -25.79 53.71 53.47
C GLN A 136 -24.31 53.62 53.05
N LEU A 137 -23.60 54.75 52.99
CA LEU A 137 -22.15 54.78 52.78
C LEU A 137 -21.36 54.05 53.88
N GLU A 138 -21.83 54.09 55.13
CA GLU A 138 -21.24 53.32 56.24
C GLU A 138 -21.48 51.81 56.08
N LEU A 139 -22.66 51.40 55.61
CA LEU A 139 -22.96 49.99 55.33
C LEU A 139 -22.15 49.47 54.14
N ASP A 140 -22.04 50.25 53.06
CA ASP A 140 -21.26 49.88 51.87
C ASP A 140 -19.78 49.70 52.20
N LYS A 141 -19.23 50.51 53.12
CA LYS A 141 -17.87 50.33 53.63
C LYS A 141 -17.72 48.99 54.36
N LYS A 142 -18.67 48.64 55.23
CA LYS A 142 -18.65 47.34 55.94
C LYS A 142 -18.79 46.15 54.99
N ILE A 143 -19.60 46.27 53.93
CA ILE A 143 -19.72 45.23 52.92
C ILE A 143 -18.40 45.04 52.17
N LYS A 144 -17.74 46.14 51.78
CA LYS A 144 -16.43 46.08 51.12
C LYS A 144 -15.35 45.47 52.01
N GLU A 145 -15.30 45.86 53.28
CA GLU A 145 -14.38 45.27 54.26
C GLU A 145 -14.60 43.75 54.39
N HIS A 146 -15.85 43.30 54.44
CA HIS A 146 -16.19 41.87 54.47
C HIS A 146 -15.82 41.14 53.17
N GLU A 147 -16.04 41.76 52.00
CA GLU A 147 -15.64 41.20 50.70
C GLU A 147 -14.11 41.07 50.59
N GLU A 148 -13.36 42.05 51.09
CA GLU A 148 -11.90 42.00 51.17
C GLU A 148 -11.42 40.88 52.10
N GLU A 149 -12.08 40.67 53.25
CA GLU A 149 -11.79 39.56 54.15
C GLU A 149 -12.06 38.19 53.51
N GLU A 150 -13.18 38.03 52.79
CA GLU A 150 -13.50 36.79 52.07
C GLU A 150 -12.53 36.52 50.91
N LEU A 151 -12.14 37.57 50.18
CA LEU A 151 -11.09 37.48 49.17
C LEU A 151 -9.76 37.05 49.77
N LEU A 152 -9.38 37.59 50.93
CA LEU A 152 -8.18 37.17 51.65
C LEU A 152 -8.25 35.70 52.05
N LYS A 153 -9.38 35.22 52.57
CA LYS A 153 -9.57 33.79 52.89
C LYS A 153 -9.49 32.90 51.65
N LEU A 154 -10.07 33.32 50.52
CA LEU A 154 -10.00 32.59 49.26
C LEU A 154 -8.56 32.53 48.72
N THR A 155 -7.83 33.64 48.77
CA THR A 155 -6.43 33.69 48.31
C THR A 155 -5.51 32.82 49.18
N GLN A 156 -5.77 32.74 50.49
CA GLN A 156 -5.06 31.83 51.39
C GLN A 156 -5.35 30.36 51.04
N LYS A 157 -6.62 29.99 50.82
CA LYS A 157 -6.97 28.62 50.39
C LYS A 157 -6.31 28.23 49.08
N ILE A 158 -6.30 29.12 48.08
CA ILE A 158 -5.61 28.88 46.80
C ILE A 158 -4.11 28.67 47.01
N ARG A 159 -3.48 29.45 47.88
CA ARG A 159 -2.07 29.26 48.24
C ARG A 159 -1.82 27.91 48.92
N ASP A 160 -2.65 27.55 49.88
CA ASP A 160 -2.53 26.27 50.60
C ASP A 160 -2.73 25.07 49.66
N ASP A 161 -3.69 25.15 48.75
CA ASP A 161 -3.94 24.10 47.75
C ASP A 161 -2.78 23.99 46.75
N ALA A 162 -2.21 25.12 46.30
CA ALA A 162 -1.02 25.11 45.46
C ALA A 162 0.21 24.51 46.19
N ILE A 163 0.35 24.76 47.49
CA ILE A 163 1.41 24.14 48.31
C ILE A 163 1.19 22.64 48.43
N LYS A 164 -0.05 22.18 48.68
CA LYS A 164 -0.39 20.74 48.74
C LYS A 164 -0.12 20.05 47.41
N GLU A 165 -0.55 20.63 46.29
CA GLU A 165 -0.29 20.08 44.97
C GLU A 165 1.22 19.97 44.69
N ALA A 166 1.99 21.00 45.04
CA ALA A 166 3.44 20.98 44.91
C ALA A 166 4.10 19.87 45.77
N GLN A 167 3.58 19.62 46.98
CA GLN A 167 4.04 18.52 47.84
C GLN A 167 3.66 17.15 47.26
N GLU A 168 2.43 16.97 46.80
CA GLU A 168 1.99 15.73 46.15
C GLU A 168 2.80 15.42 44.89
N ASN A 169 3.09 16.43 44.07
CA ASN A 169 3.92 16.26 42.87
C ASN A 169 5.37 15.89 43.23
N LYS A 170 5.94 16.51 44.28
CA LYS A 170 7.26 16.10 44.80
C LYS A 170 7.25 14.66 45.28
N GLU A 171 6.20 14.22 45.98
CA GLU A 171 6.11 12.85 46.48
C GLU A 171 5.89 11.82 45.35
N LYS A 172 5.06 12.14 44.36
CA LYS A 172 4.91 11.32 43.13
C LYS A 172 6.25 11.19 42.41
N ASN A 173 6.97 12.29 42.24
CA ASN A 173 8.30 12.26 41.62
C ASN A 173 9.29 11.44 42.44
N ARG A 174 9.26 11.54 43.78
CA ARG A 174 10.11 10.71 44.65
C ARG A 174 9.81 9.21 44.47
N LYS A 175 8.54 8.82 44.45
CA LYS A 175 8.11 7.43 44.21
C LYS A 175 8.52 6.91 42.84
N VAL A 176 8.46 7.75 41.80
CA VAL A 176 8.95 7.38 40.45
C VAL A 176 10.46 7.21 40.45
N CYS A 177 11.21 8.12 41.08
CA CYS A 177 12.66 7.98 41.22
C CYS A 177 13.04 6.72 41.99
N GLU A 178 12.38 6.43 43.12
CA GLU A 178 12.59 5.21 43.91
C GLU A 178 12.38 3.96 43.05
N LYS A 179 11.25 3.84 42.34
CA LYS A 179 10.99 2.73 41.41
C LYS A 179 12.07 2.61 40.32
N ASN A 180 12.47 3.73 39.72
CA ASN A 180 13.52 3.72 38.69
C ASN A 180 14.87 3.26 39.26
N THR A 181 15.19 3.61 40.50
CA THR A 181 16.41 3.12 41.16
C THR A 181 16.33 1.63 41.50
N GLU A 182 15.16 1.12 41.88
CA GLU A 182 14.93 -0.32 42.12
C GLU A 182 15.08 -1.12 40.83
N PHE A 183 14.41 -0.69 39.76
CA PHE A 183 14.57 -1.29 38.43
C PHE A 183 16.04 -1.23 37.95
N GLY A 184 16.72 -0.10 38.16
CA GLY A 184 18.15 0.01 37.84
C GLY A 184 19.01 -1.03 38.58
N LYS A 185 18.72 -1.30 39.86
CA LYS A 185 19.41 -2.35 40.64
C LYS A 185 19.05 -3.76 40.18
N GLU A 186 17.84 -4.00 39.71
CA GLU A 186 17.42 -5.28 39.12
C GLU A 186 18.17 -5.54 37.81
N TYR A 187 18.16 -4.58 36.88
CA TYR A 187 18.89 -4.69 35.63
C TYR A 187 20.40 -4.89 35.86
N LEU A 188 20.99 -4.18 36.83
CA LEU A 188 22.39 -4.37 37.15
C LEU A 188 22.68 -5.79 37.68
N ARG A 189 21.78 -6.35 38.49
CA ARG A 189 21.89 -7.74 38.94
C ARG A 189 21.80 -8.72 37.77
N GLU A 190 20.84 -8.55 36.87
CA GLU A 190 20.70 -9.38 35.67
C GLU A 190 21.97 -9.33 34.79
N ILE A 191 22.53 -8.14 34.57
CA ILE A 191 23.79 -7.98 33.81
C ILE A 191 24.93 -8.76 34.47
N ILE A 192 25.09 -8.62 35.79
CA ILE A 192 26.14 -9.33 36.54
C ILE A 192 25.92 -10.85 36.49
N GLU A 193 24.68 -11.32 36.61
CA GLU A 193 24.33 -12.74 36.51
C GLU A 193 24.66 -13.28 35.11
N HIS A 194 24.30 -12.56 34.05
CA HIS A 194 24.64 -12.92 32.68
C HIS A 194 26.15 -12.97 32.45
N GLU A 195 26.91 -11.99 32.95
CA GLU A 195 28.37 -12.00 32.86
C GLU A 195 28.98 -13.19 33.61
N ASN A 196 28.48 -13.50 34.80
CA ASN A 196 28.95 -14.65 35.59
C ASN A 196 28.63 -15.98 34.91
N MET A 197 27.43 -16.11 34.32
CA MET A 197 27.06 -17.29 33.54
C MET A 197 27.94 -17.44 32.29
N ALA A 198 28.24 -16.34 31.58
CA ALA A 198 29.15 -16.36 30.44
C ALA A 198 30.57 -16.79 30.85
N LYS A 199 31.08 -16.27 31.97
CA LYS A 199 32.38 -16.69 32.54
C LYS A 199 32.39 -18.17 32.90
N LEU A 200 31.32 -18.67 33.54
CA LEU A 200 31.17 -20.07 33.90
C LEU A 200 31.16 -20.98 32.67
N LEU A 201 30.37 -20.64 31.65
CA LEU A 201 30.32 -21.39 30.38
C LEU A 201 31.69 -21.40 29.69
N ASN A 202 32.41 -20.29 29.71
CA ASN A 202 33.76 -20.22 29.14
C ASN A 202 34.75 -21.11 29.91
N GLN A 203 34.70 -21.10 31.25
CA GLN A 203 35.50 -22.01 32.08
C GLN A 203 35.17 -23.48 31.79
N GLN A 204 33.88 -23.83 31.70
CA GLN A 204 33.46 -25.18 31.33
C GLN A 204 33.97 -25.59 29.95
N ARG A 205 34.00 -24.66 28.98
CA ARG A 205 34.58 -24.91 27.65
C ARG A 205 36.07 -25.21 27.74
N ILE A 206 36.83 -24.36 28.45
CA ILE A 206 38.27 -24.54 28.67
C ILE A 206 38.55 -25.88 29.38
N ASP A 207 37.74 -26.26 30.37
CA ASP A 207 37.91 -27.52 31.10
C ASP A 207 37.61 -28.75 30.22
N ARG A 208 36.65 -28.66 29.29
CA ARG A 208 36.41 -29.70 28.28
C ARG A 208 37.59 -29.81 27.33
N GLU A 209 38.06 -28.69 26.77
CA GLU A 209 39.23 -28.65 25.90
C GLU A 209 40.46 -29.26 26.60
N ARG A 210 40.68 -28.97 27.89
CA ARG A 210 41.76 -29.58 28.69
C ARG A 210 41.61 -31.08 28.85
N LYS A 211 40.40 -31.58 29.08
CA LYS A 211 40.14 -33.03 29.17
C LYS A 211 40.39 -33.72 27.83
N ASP A 212 39.98 -33.10 26.73
CA ASP A 212 40.19 -33.62 25.38
C ASP A 212 41.69 -33.66 25.04
N ILE A 213 42.44 -32.59 25.36
CA ILE A 213 43.90 -32.56 25.21
C ILE A 213 44.55 -33.68 26.03
N ALA A 214 44.16 -33.85 27.31
CA ALA A 214 44.70 -34.92 28.16
C ALA A 214 44.34 -36.32 27.63
N HIS A 215 43.19 -36.49 26.99
CA HIS A 215 42.81 -37.74 26.33
C HIS A 215 43.71 -37.99 25.11
N MET A 216 43.86 -36.99 24.23
CA MET A 216 44.74 -37.09 23.07
C MET A 216 46.19 -37.40 23.48
N GLU A 217 46.71 -36.78 24.54
CA GLU A 217 48.05 -37.08 25.05
C GLU A 217 48.21 -38.55 25.47
N LYS A 218 47.18 -39.13 26.12
CA LYS A 218 47.17 -40.56 26.47
C LYS A 218 47.15 -41.44 25.22
N GLU A 219 46.31 -41.12 24.24
CA GLU A 219 46.25 -41.84 22.97
C GLU A 219 47.59 -41.78 22.23
N PHE A 220 48.22 -40.61 22.14
CA PHE A 220 49.55 -40.45 21.57
C PHE A 220 50.61 -41.26 22.32
N ALA A 221 50.56 -41.30 23.65
CA ALA A 221 51.46 -42.13 24.43
C ALA A 221 51.23 -43.63 24.18
N HIS A 222 49.98 -44.06 24.02
CA HIS A 222 49.64 -45.44 23.64
C HIS A 222 50.14 -45.79 22.24
N ILE A 223 49.93 -44.93 21.26
CA ILE A 223 50.42 -45.11 19.89
C ILE A 223 51.95 -45.25 19.90
N LYS A 224 52.67 -44.36 20.58
CA LYS A 224 54.14 -44.44 20.68
C LYS A 224 54.62 -45.73 21.36
N LYS A 225 53.90 -46.23 22.37
CA LYS A 225 54.22 -47.52 23.00
C LYS A 225 54.03 -48.67 22.02
N ASN A 226 52.91 -48.71 21.30
CA ASN A 226 52.63 -49.73 20.29
C ASN A 226 53.68 -49.69 19.16
N GLU A 227 54.01 -48.50 18.65
CA GLU A 227 55.07 -48.33 17.63
C GLU A 227 56.43 -48.85 18.12
N ALA A 228 56.79 -48.58 19.39
CA ALA A 228 58.02 -49.08 19.98
C ALA A 228 58.00 -50.61 20.17
N GLU A 229 56.86 -51.18 20.54
CA GLU A 229 56.67 -52.63 20.64
C GLU A 229 56.76 -53.30 19.27
N GLU A 230 56.07 -52.76 18.25
CA GLU A 230 56.18 -53.24 16.87
C GLU A 230 57.61 -53.15 16.34
N ALA A 231 58.33 -52.06 16.63
CA ALA A 231 59.72 -51.91 16.23
C ALA A 231 60.62 -52.94 16.91
N LYS A 232 60.38 -53.28 18.18
CA LYS A 232 61.09 -54.36 18.88
C LYS A 232 60.75 -55.72 18.27
N MET A 233 59.47 -56.01 18.05
CA MET A 233 59.03 -57.26 17.42
C MET A 233 59.65 -57.45 16.03
N LYS A 234 59.71 -56.38 15.22
CA LYS A 234 60.40 -56.40 13.91
C LYS A 234 61.90 -56.70 14.07
N LYS A 235 62.58 -56.06 15.02
CA LYS A 235 64.01 -56.34 15.30
C LYS A 235 64.24 -57.78 15.75
N ASP A 236 63.39 -58.30 16.61
CA ASP A 236 63.53 -59.66 17.13
C ASP A 236 63.19 -60.71 16.06
N ASN A 237 62.23 -60.44 15.18
CA ASN A 237 61.97 -61.28 14.00
C ASN A 237 63.17 -61.30 13.05
N ILE A 238 63.77 -60.14 12.74
CA ILE A 238 64.98 -60.07 11.91
C ILE A 238 66.13 -60.87 12.54
N LYS A 239 66.31 -60.80 13.86
CA LYS A 239 67.32 -61.60 14.57
C LYS A 239 67.05 -63.10 14.45
N LYS A 240 65.79 -63.53 14.62
CA LYS A 240 65.40 -64.94 14.44
C LYS A 240 65.66 -65.41 13.03
N GLU A 241 65.24 -64.65 12.02
CA GLU A 241 65.51 -64.95 10.61
C GLU A 241 67.02 -65.05 10.34
N PHE A 242 67.83 -64.18 10.92
CA PHE A 242 69.29 -64.24 10.76
C PHE A 242 69.91 -65.49 11.42
N ILE A 243 69.42 -65.88 12.60
CA ILE A 243 69.86 -67.12 13.28
C ILE A 243 69.44 -68.34 12.46
N GLU A 244 68.18 -68.40 12.03
CA GLU A 244 67.66 -69.49 11.20
C GLU A 244 68.42 -69.60 9.88
N PHE A 245 68.69 -68.46 9.22
CA PHE A 245 69.53 -68.41 8.04
C PHE A 245 70.94 -68.94 8.31
N GLY A 246 71.55 -68.58 9.45
CA GLY A 246 72.84 -69.11 9.87
C GLY A 246 72.84 -70.63 10.08
N ILE A 247 71.79 -71.18 10.70
CA ILE A 247 71.63 -72.63 10.91
C ILE A 247 71.45 -73.35 9.56
N VAL A 248 70.61 -72.83 8.67
CA VAL A 248 70.41 -73.38 7.33
C VAL A 248 71.72 -73.36 6.55
N GLN A 249 72.47 -72.25 6.61
CA GLN A 249 73.75 -72.12 5.93
C GLN A 249 74.79 -73.11 6.48
N ALA A 250 74.86 -73.32 7.80
CA ALA A 250 75.74 -74.31 8.40
C ALA A 250 75.37 -75.74 7.95
N ARG A 251 74.07 -76.10 7.99
CA ARG A 251 73.59 -77.39 7.48
C ARG A 251 73.93 -77.60 6.01
N THR A 252 73.77 -76.57 5.18
CA THR A 252 74.17 -76.68 3.77
C THR A 252 75.68 -76.87 3.61
N ARG A 253 76.52 -76.26 4.45
CA ARG A 253 77.97 -76.52 4.43
C ARG A 253 78.30 -77.94 4.85
N GLU A 254 77.67 -78.46 5.90
CA GLU A 254 77.84 -79.86 6.33
C GLU A 254 77.45 -80.84 5.22
N ILE A 255 76.35 -80.59 4.51
CA ILE A 255 75.93 -81.40 3.35
C ILE A 255 76.97 -81.31 2.24
N MET A 256 77.44 -80.10 1.89
CA MET A 256 78.48 -79.92 0.86
C MET A 256 79.80 -80.63 1.24
N GLU A 257 80.22 -80.60 2.51
CA GLU A 257 81.40 -81.34 2.98
C GLU A 257 81.20 -82.87 2.92
N GLN A 258 79.97 -83.36 3.17
CA GLN A 258 79.64 -84.78 2.98
C GLN A 258 79.68 -85.16 1.51
N GLU A 259 79.10 -84.33 0.62
CA GLU A 259 79.15 -84.52 -0.83
C GLU A 259 80.60 -84.50 -1.35
N GLU A 260 81.47 -83.61 -0.84
CA GLU A 260 82.90 -83.58 -1.18
C GLU A 260 83.62 -84.85 -0.74
N LYS A 261 83.36 -85.36 0.48
CA LYS A 261 83.93 -86.62 0.96
C LYS A 261 83.47 -87.82 0.12
N GLU A 262 82.18 -87.88 -0.22
CA GLU A 262 81.64 -88.90 -1.12
C GLU A 262 82.29 -88.81 -2.50
N GLN A 263 82.50 -87.61 -3.04
CA GLN A 263 83.21 -87.40 -4.30
C GLN A 263 84.68 -87.88 -4.21
N ASP A 264 85.38 -87.58 -3.12
CA ASP A 264 86.75 -88.06 -2.90
C ASP A 264 86.83 -89.58 -2.77
N GLU A 265 85.86 -90.21 -2.10
CA GLU A 265 85.73 -91.67 -2.04
C GLU A 265 85.50 -92.28 -3.43
N ILE A 266 84.61 -91.68 -4.23
CA ILE A 266 84.38 -92.08 -5.62
C ILE A 266 85.68 -91.93 -6.44
N VAL A 267 86.40 -90.81 -6.29
CA VAL A 267 87.68 -90.58 -6.95
C VAL A 267 88.70 -91.64 -6.53
N ASN A 268 88.80 -91.98 -5.25
CA ASN A 268 89.68 -93.03 -4.75
C ASN A 268 89.30 -94.41 -5.29
N ILE A 269 88.01 -94.74 -5.36
CA ILE A 269 87.52 -95.97 -6.01
C ILE A 269 87.93 -96.00 -7.48
N ILE A 270 87.80 -94.88 -8.19
CA ILE A 270 88.23 -94.74 -9.59
C ILE A 270 89.75 -94.88 -9.70
N ILE A 271 90.54 -94.30 -8.79
CA ILE A 271 92.01 -94.44 -8.77
C ILE A 271 92.39 -95.89 -8.50
N HIS A 272 91.78 -96.57 -7.52
CA HIS A 272 92.01 -97.98 -7.25
C HIS A 272 91.56 -98.87 -8.41
N ALA A 273 90.45 -98.56 -9.06
CA ALA A 273 90.00 -99.26 -10.26
C ALA A 273 90.94 -99.01 -11.43
N LYS A 274 91.42 -97.79 -11.66
CA LYS A 274 92.44 -97.46 -12.66
C LYS A 274 93.75 -98.17 -12.38
N HIS A 275 94.20 -98.19 -11.13
CA HIS A 275 95.39 -98.91 -10.70
C HIS A 275 95.21 -100.42 -10.86
N GLY A 276 94.04 -100.96 -10.52
CA GLY A 276 93.67 -102.35 -10.77
C GLY A 276 93.65 -102.68 -12.26
N ILE A 277 93.09 -101.80 -13.10
CA ILE A 277 93.13 -101.90 -14.56
C ILE A 277 94.57 -101.80 -15.05
N GLU A 278 95.43 -100.97 -14.48
CA GLU A 278 96.84 -100.87 -14.82
C GLU A 278 97.63 -102.10 -14.42
N CYS A 279 97.42 -102.64 -13.21
CA CYS A 279 97.98 -103.93 -12.81
C CYS A 279 97.49 -105.05 -13.72
N LEU A 280 96.21 -105.05 -14.10
CA LEU A 280 95.64 -105.97 -15.08
C LEU A 280 96.19 -105.72 -16.49
N ARG A 281 96.49 -104.48 -16.88
CA ARG A 281 97.16 -104.14 -18.15
C ARG A 281 98.60 -104.61 -18.13
N GLN A 282 99.34 -104.41 -17.04
CA GLN A 282 100.72 -104.89 -16.87
C GLN A 282 100.76 -106.42 -16.83
N LYS A 283 99.79 -107.06 -16.16
CA LYS A 283 99.57 -108.52 -16.25
C LYS A 283 99.23 -108.89 -17.69
N LYS A 284 98.27 -108.25 -18.35
CA LYS A 284 97.94 -108.48 -19.77
C LYS A 284 99.09 -108.20 -20.73
N VAL A 285 100.03 -107.31 -20.41
CA VAL A 285 101.23 -107.03 -21.21
C VAL A 285 102.24 -108.14 -21.00
N ARG A 286 102.43 -108.62 -19.75
CA ARG A 286 103.21 -109.83 -19.46
C ARG A 286 102.58 -111.07 -20.10
N ASP A 287 101.27 -111.24 -19.96
CA ASP A 287 100.46 -112.26 -20.62
C ASP A 287 100.42 -112.03 -22.13
N MET A 288 100.53 -110.80 -22.66
CA MET A 288 100.68 -110.55 -24.10
C MET A 288 102.09 -110.80 -24.57
N GLN A 289 103.13 -110.72 -23.74
CA GLN A 289 104.49 -111.13 -24.08
C GLN A 289 104.57 -112.66 -24.08
N GLN A 290 104.02 -113.29 -23.04
CA GLN A 290 103.82 -114.75 -22.96
C GLN A 290 102.83 -115.26 -24.00
N ALA A 291 101.83 -114.46 -24.38
CA ALA A 291 100.91 -114.71 -25.47
C ALA A 291 101.32 -114.04 -26.77
N MET A 292 102.50 -113.42 -26.89
CA MET A 292 103.15 -113.15 -28.17
C MET A 292 104.03 -114.36 -28.49
N GLN A 293 104.63 -114.95 -27.45
CA GLN A 293 105.19 -116.30 -27.48
C GLN A 293 104.09 -117.33 -27.80
N LEU A 294 102.95 -117.30 -27.10
CA LEU A 294 101.81 -118.18 -27.41
C LEU A 294 100.93 -117.69 -28.58
N ARG A 295 100.94 -116.42 -29.05
CA ARG A 295 100.29 -115.98 -30.32
C ARG A 295 101.16 -116.28 -31.53
N ARG A 296 102.48 -116.46 -31.40
CA ARG A 296 103.23 -117.20 -32.42
C ARG A 296 102.70 -118.63 -32.52
N ASP A 297 102.25 -119.21 -31.40
CA ASP A 297 101.66 -120.56 -31.37
C ASP A 297 100.12 -120.59 -31.60
N ALA A 298 99.40 -119.49 -31.41
CA ALA A 298 97.92 -119.39 -31.41
C ALA A 298 97.34 -118.30 -32.32
N ALA A 299 98.15 -117.56 -33.09
CA ALA A 299 97.72 -116.99 -34.37
C ALA A 299 97.32 -118.09 -35.38
N SER A 300 97.59 -119.36 -35.03
CA SER A 300 97.02 -120.57 -35.64
C SER A 300 95.57 -120.88 -35.22
N LYS A 301 94.97 -120.21 -34.21
CA LYS A 301 93.67 -120.63 -33.62
C LYS A 301 92.71 -119.50 -33.21
N LYS A 302 92.30 -118.67 -34.18
CA LYS A 302 91.08 -117.81 -34.17
C LYS A 302 91.23 -116.50 -33.37
N ALA A 303 91.17 -115.28 -33.90
CA ALA A 303 90.48 -114.66 -35.04
C ALA A 303 88.95 -114.49 -34.94
N ILE A 304 88.20 -115.12 -34.03
CA ILE A 304 86.73 -114.94 -34.00
C ILE A 304 86.20 -115.15 -32.58
N ALA A 305 85.76 -114.06 -31.93
CA ALA A 305 84.72 -113.96 -30.88
C ALA A 305 84.97 -112.69 -30.04
N GLU A 306 84.53 -111.54 -30.55
CA GLU A 306 83.43 -110.78 -29.92
C GLU A 306 83.92 -109.65 -29.02
N ALA A 307 84.23 -108.53 -29.67
CA ALA A 307 84.21 -107.21 -29.06
C ALA A 307 83.03 -106.44 -29.66
N LYS A 308 81.86 -106.45 -28.98
CA LYS A 308 80.77 -105.46 -29.14
C LYS A 308 79.69 -105.70 -28.08
N ALA A 309 79.61 -104.82 -27.09
CA ALA A 309 78.37 -104.25 -26.52
C ALA A 309 78.63 -103.65 -25.14
N LYS A 310 78.71 -102.32 -25.06
CA LYS A 310 78.28 -101.46 -23.92
C LYS A 310 78.70 -100.01 -24.18
N GLY A 311 78.00 -99.35 -25.10
CA GLY A 311 78.12 -97.90 -25.34
C GLY A 311 76.77 -97.16 -25.29
N ASP A 312 75.64 -97.85 -25.35
CA ASP A 312 74.36 -97.21 -25.67
C ASP A 312 73.43 -96.93 -24.46
N ASN A 313 73.77 -97.39 -23.25
CA ASN A 313 72.87 -97.25 -22.09
C ASN A 313 73.12 -95.98 -21.24
N GLU A 314 74.28 -95.34 -21.33
CA GLU A 314 74.58 -94.12 -20.56
C GLU A 314 73.98 -92.85 -21.19
N ALA A 315 73.82 -92.83 -22.52
CA ALA A 315 73.27 -91.69 -23.25
C ALA A 315 71.74 -91.52 -23.08
N ARG A 316 71.02 -92.55 -22.63
CA ARG A 316 69.56 -92.49 -22.43
C ARG A 316 69.16 -91.87 -21.08
N LEU A 317 69.92 -92.10 -20.01
CA LEU A 317 69.60 -91.55 -18.69
C LEU A 317 69.81 -90.03 -18.63
N ALA A 318 70.84 -89.50 -19.30
CA ALA A 318 71.16 -88.08 -19.29
C ALA A 318 70.12 -87.19 -20.01
N LYS A 319 69.38 -87.75 -20.99
CA LYS A 319 68.35 -87.01 -21.72
C LYS A 319 67.06 -86.80 -20.91
N GLN A 320 66.67 -87.77 -20.09
CA GLN A 320 65.43 -87.69 -19.30
C GLN A 320 65.52 -86.66 -18.17
N ALA A 321 66.69 -86.49 -17.54
CA ALA A 321 66.89 -85.50 -16.48
C ALA A 321 66.88 -84.04 -17.00
N ALA A 322 67.34 -83.80 -18.23
CA ALA A 322 67.29 -82.48 -18.86
C ALA A 322 65.85 -82.03 -19.18
N GLU A 323 64.99 -82.95 -19.62
CA GLU A 323 63.60 -82.67 -19.98
C GLU A 323 62.68 -82.34 -18.78
N GLU A 324 63.05 -82.75 -17.55
CA GLU A 324 62.30 -82.42 -16.33
C GLU A 324 62.63 -81.02 -15.80
N LEU A 325 63.90 -80.61 -15.87
CA LEU A 325 64.34 -79.25 -15.51
C LEU A 325 63.73 -78.19 -16.44
N GLU A 326 63.71 -78.45 -17.75
CA GLU A 326 63.08 -77.56 -18.72
C GLU A 326 61.57 -77.39 -18.48
N ARG A 327 60.86 -78.45 -18.07
CA ARG A 327 59.43 -78.36 -17.72
C ARG A 327 59.17 -77.45 -16.53
N GLN A 328 59.96 -77.57 -15.45
CA GLN A 328 59.80 -76.72 -14.26
C GLN A 328 60.12 -75.25 -14.54
N GLU A 329 61.11 -74.96 -15.38
CA GLU A 329 61.41 -73.58 -15.79
C GLU A 329 60.27 -72.97 -16.61
N MET A 330 59.67 -73.74 -17.53
CA MET A 330 58.55 -73.29 -18.35
C MET A 330 57.30 -73.01 -17.52
N GLU A 331 57.03 -73.80 -16.47
CA GLU A 331 55.93 -73.53 -15.54
C GLU A 331 56.15 -72.25 -14.72
N LYS A 332 57.37 -72.03 -14.21
CA LYS A 332 57.72 -70.78 -13.50
C LYS A 332 57.59 -69.55 -14.41
N ARG A 333 57.95 -69.66 -15.69
CA ARG A 333 57.76 -68.58 -16.68
C ARG A 333 56.28 -68.29 -16.93
N LYS A 334 55.46 -69.33 -17.13
CA LYS A 334 54.00 -69.17 -17.29
C LYS A 334 53.34 -68.52 -16.08
N LEU A 335 53.72 -68.89 -14.85
CA LEU A 335 53.18 -68.29 -13.64
C LEU A 335 53.55 -66.80 -13.52
N LYS A 336 54.80 -66.43 -13.84
CA LYS A 336 55.25 -65.03 -13.87
C LYS A 336 54.52 -64.19 -14.92
N GLU A 337 54.23 -64.78 -16.08
CA GLU A 337 53.44 -64.10 -17.13
C GLU A 337 51.98 -63.92 -16.69
N GLN A 338 51.38 -64.93 -16.05
CA GLN A 338 50.02 -64.84 -15.53
C GLN A 338 49.87 -63.77 -14.44
N THR A 339 50.80 -63.72 -13.46
CA THR A 339 50.77 -62.68 -12.41
C THR A 339 50.99 -61.29 -13.00
N ARG A 340 51.89 -61.14 -13.98
CA ARG A 340 52.09 -59.87 -14.70
C ARG A 340 50.82 -59.42 -15.42
N LEU A 341 50.10 -60.34 -16.08
CA LEU A 341 48.84 -60.04 -16.76
C LEU A 341 47.73 -59.67 -15.77
N GLN A 342 47.65 -60.32 -14.61
CA GLN A 342 46.71 -59.95 -13.54
C GLN A 342 46.98 -58.54 -13.03
N LEU A 343 48.22 -58.20 -12.69
CA LEU A 343 48.57 -56.84 -12.23
C LEU A 343 48.26 -55.74 -13.26
N ILE A 344 48.42 -56.04 -14.55
CA ILE A 344 48.03 -55.11 -15.63
C ILE A 344 46.51 -54.94 -15.68
N LYS A 345 45.74 -56.03 -15.52
CA LYS A 345 44.28 -55.97 -15.46
C LYS A 345 43.80 -55.18 -14.26
N ASP A 346 44.30 -55.47 -13.06
CA ASP A 346 43.93 -54.77 -11.83
C ASP A 346 44.21 -53.27 -11.94
N ARG A 347 45.38 -52.89 -12.48
CA ARG A 347 45.72 -51.48 -12.73
C ARG A 347 44.78 -50.80 -13.72
N ASN A 348 44.37 -51.52 -14.77
CA ASN A 348 43.44 -50.97 -15.76
C ASN A 348 42.04 -50.83 -15.16
N GLU A 349 41.56 -51.81 -14.40
CA GLU A 349 40.26 -51.76 -13.70
C GLU A 349 40.22 -50.63 -12.66
N ASP A 350 41.29 -50.42 -11.90
CA ASP A 350 41.38 -49.32 -10.94
C ASP A 350 41.39 -47.96 -11.64
N ARG A 351 42.07 -47.86 -12.78
CA ARG A 351 42.03 -46.64 -13.62
C ARG A 351 40.64 -46.39 -14.18
N GLU A 352 39.93 -47.42 -14.63
CA GLU A 352 38.55 -47.29 -15.10
C GLU A 352 37.60 -46.88 -13.98
N LYS A 353 37.73 -47.48 -12.79
CA LYS A 353 36.95 -47.08 -11.60
C LYS A 353 37.24 -45.64 -11.21
N PHE A 354 38.50 -45.21 -11.24
CA PHE A 354 38.89 -43.82 -10.97
C PHE A 354 38.26 -42.85 -11.98
N LEU A 355 38.33 -43.17 -13.28
CA LEU A 355 37.72 -42.35 -14.33
C LEU A 355 36.21 -42.25 -14.19
N LYS A 356 35.52 -43.35 -13.83
CA LYS A 356 34.07 -43.33 -13.55
C LYS A 356 33.73 -42.41 -12.37
N ARG A 357 34.48 -42.48 -11.26
CA ARG A 357 34.29 -41.59 -10.10
C ARG A 357 34.57 -40.12 -10.41
N GLU A 358 35.52 -39.83 -11.29
CA GLU A 358 35.76 -38.45 -11.76
C GLU A 358 34.60 -37.97 -12.63
N GLN A 359 34.10 -38.81 -13.55
CA GLN A 359 32.94 -38.48 -14.38
C GLN A 359 31.67 -38.25 -13.54
N GLU A 360 31.41 -39.09 -12.54
CA GLU A 360 30.31 -38.93 -11.58
C GLU A 360 30.45 -37.61 -10.81
N ARG A 361 31.64 -37.29 -10.30
CA ARG A 361 31.90 -36.01 -9.62
C ARG A 361 31.68 -34.80 -10.53
N GLU A 362 32.14 -34.85 -11.78
CA GLU A 362 31.90 -33.77 -12.74
C GLU A 362 30.41 -33.64 -13.09
N PHE A 363 29.70 -34.76 -13.19
CA PHE A 363 28.25 -34.77 -13.39
C PHE A 363 27.52 -34.12 -12.21
N GLU A 364 27.83 -34.54 -10.98
CA GLU A 364 27.27 -33.96 -9.74
C GLU A 364 27.56 -32.45 -9.65
N LYS A 365 28.79 -32.01 -9.92
CA LYS A 365 29.14 -30.58 -9.99
C LYS A 365 28.28 -29.86 -11.03
N SER A 366 28.12 -30.42 -12.22
CA SER A 366 27.30 -29.81 -13.28
C SER A 366 25.83 -29.69 -12.88
N GLU A 367 25.32 -30.68 -12.14
CA GLU A 367 23.94 -30.71 -11.66
C GLU A 367 23.72 -29.69 -10.54
N VAL A 368 24.67 -29.57 -9.62
CA VAL A 368 24.70 -28.50 -8.60
C VAL A 368 24.70 -27.13 -9.27
N VAL A 369 25.54 -26.91 -10.29
CA VAL A 369 25.57 -25.64 -11.04
C VAL A 369 24.23 -25.37 -11.74
N LYS A 370 23.62 -26.37 -12.39
CA LYS A 370 22.28 -26.23 -12.99
C LYS A 370 21.23 -25.89 -11.94
N TRP A 371 21.26 -26.54 -10.78
CA TRP A 371 20.35 -26.30 -9.68
C TRP A 371 20.51 -24.89 -9.09
N GLU A 372 21.74 -24.44 -8.86
CA GLU A 372 22.05 -23.08 -8.45
C GLU A 372 21.53 -22.06 -9.47
N MET A 373 21.74 -22.32 -10.76
CA MET A 373 21.30 -21.44 -11.84
C MET A 373 19.77 -21.32 -11.87
N LEU A 374 19.05 -22.43 -11.75
CA LEU A 374 17.58 -22.44 -11.64
C LEU A 374 17.09 -21.67 -10.41
N ASN A 375 17.77 -21.81 -9.27
CA ASN A 375 17.43 -21.04 -8.07
C ASN A 375 17.70 -19.55 -8.22
N ARG A 376 18.76 -19.16 -8.93
CA ARG A 376 19.00 -17.75 -9.30
C ARG A 376 17.89 -17.22 -10.20
N PHE A 377 17.44 -17.98 -11.19
CA PHE A 377 16.30 -17.59 -12.04
C PHE A 377 15.02 -17.42 -11.23
N LYS A 378 14.66 -18.39 -10.38
CA LYS A 378 13.50 -18.27 -9.48
C LYS A 378 13.60 -17.05 -8.56
N LYS A 379 14.77 -16.79 -7.99
CA LYS A 379 15.02 -15.61 -7.15
C LYS A 379 14.86 -14.32 -7.95
N ASN A 380 15.36 -14.27 -9.18
CA ASN A 380 15.22 -13.13 -10.06
C ASN A 380 13.77 -12.88 -10.45
N GLU A 381 13.00 -13.92 -10.77
CA GLU A 381 11.55 -13.80 -11.04
C GLU A 381 10.81 -13.21 -9.83
N VAL A 382 11.10 -13.68 -8.62
CA VAL A 382 10.51 -13.14 -7.39
C VAL A 382 10.88 -11.66 -7.20
N ILE A 383 12.15 -11.30 -7.45
CA ILE A 383 12.62 -9.91 -7.37
C ILE A 383 11.95 -9.04 -8.43
N GLU A 384 11.81 -9.51 -9.67
CA GLU A 384 11.14 -8.78 -10.74
C GLU A 384 9.67 -8.55 -10.42
N VAL A 385 8.96 -9.56 -9.93
CA VAL A 385 7.56 -9.42 -9.50
C VAL A 385 7.45 -8.42 -8.35
N TYR A 386 8.37 -8.46 -7.39
CA TYR A 386 8.42 -7.50 -6.29
C TYR A 386 8.66 -6.07 -6.79
N ASN A 387 9.63 -5.89 -7.71
CA ASN A 387 9.96 -4.59 -8.30
C ASN A 387 8.78 -4.03 -9.10
N LYS A 388 8.12 -4.84 -9.93
CA LYS A 388 6.90 -4.43 -10.66
C LYS A 388 5.81 -3.98 -9.71
N LYS A 389 5.52 -4.75 -8.65
CA LYS A 389 4.54 -4.35 -7.62
C LYS A 389 4.93 -3.06 -6.90
N ARG A 390 6.23 -2.85 -6.64
CA ARG A 390 6.74 -1.62 -6.03
C ARG A 390 6.57 -0.43 -6.95
N GLU A 391 6.86 -0.58 -8.25
CA GLU A 391 6.65 0.45 -9.27
C GLU A 391 5.16 0.79 -9.44
N GLU A 392 4.29 -0.22 -9.47
CA GLU A 392 2.83 -0.02 -9.51
C GLU A 392 2.33 0.78 -8.31
N LYS A 393 2.80 0.46 -7.09
CA LYS A 393 2.46 1.23 -5.89
C LYS A 393 2.94 2.68 -5.99
N LEU A 394 4.20 2.88 -6.35
CA LEU A 394 4.77 4.23 -6.54
C LEU A 394 4.00 5.02 -7.61
N TRP A 395 3.56 4.36 -8.68
CA TRP A 395 2.75 4.97 -9.73
C TRP A 395 1.35 5.34 -9.22
N GLN A 396 0.69 4.46 -8.46
CA GLN A 396 -0.59 4.75 -7.84
C GLN A 396 -0.49 5.93 -6.87
N ASP A 397 0.58 6.01 -6.07
CA ASP A 397 0.80 7.12 -5.15
C ASP A 397 1.06 8.44 -5.90
N LYS A 398 1.84 8.41 -6.99
CA LYS A 398 1.99 9.57 -7.89
C LYS A 398 0.66 10.01 -8.48
N LEU A 399 -0.20 9.08 -8.90
CA LEU A 399 -1.53 9.40 -9.43
C LEU A 399 -2.45 9.99 -8.36
N LYS A 400 -2.44 9.46 -7.14
CA LYS A 400 -3.19 10.02 -6.00
C LYS A 400 -2.72 11.43 -5.68
N TYR A 401 -1.41 11.64 -5.60
CA TYR A 401 -0.82 12.95 -5.38
C TYR A 401 -1.19 13.94 -6.49
N ARG A 402 -1.13 13.50 -7.76
CA ARG A 402 -1.57 14.33 -8.89
C ARG A 402 -3.05 14.70 -8.80
N LYS A 403 -3.93 13.78 -8.39
CA LYS A 403 -5.36 14.08 -8.17
C LYS A 403 -5.55 15.11 -7.07
N MET A 404 -4.87 14.94 -5.93
CA MET A 404 -4.90 15.91 -4.82
C MET A 404 -4.43 17.30 -5.27
N LEU A 405 -3.38 17.39 -6.09
CA LEU A 405 -2.94 18.67 -6.66
C LEU A 405 -3.99 19.29 -7.58
N PHE A 406 -4.67 18.49 -8.41
CA PHE A 406 -5.76 19.01 -9.24
C PHE A 406 -6.96 19.50 -8.42
N GLU A 407 -7.31 18.80 -7.35
CA GLU A 407 -8.34 19.24 -6.40
C GLU A 407 -7.95 20.58 -5.76
N GLN A 408 -6.70 20.72 -5.29
CA GLN A 408 -6.21 21.99 -4.75
C GLN A 408 -6.19 23.13 -5.79
N ILE A 409 -5.87 22.84 -7.05
CA ILE A 409 -5.92 23.84 -8.13
C ILE A 409 -7.37 24.27 -8.36
N ALA A 410 -8.30 23.33 -8.43
CA ALA A 410 -9.72 23.61 -8.61
C ALA A 410 -10.29 24.46 -7.45
N ASP A 411 -9.98 24.09 -6.20
CA ASP A 411 -10.38 24.85 -5.01
C ASP A 411 -9.83 26.28 -5.05
N ASN A 412 -8.55 26.44 -5.42
CA ASN A 412 -7.93 27.75 -5.57
C ASN A 412 -8.54 28.58 -6.71
N GLU A 413 -8.93 27.94 -7.82
CA GLU A 413 -9.63 28.60 -8.92
C GLU A 413 -11.02 29.07 -8.49
N GLU A 414 -11.77 28.26 -7.74
CA GLU A 414 -13.06 28.66 -7.18
C GLU A 414 -12.94 29.85 -6.23
N VAL A 415 -11.94 29.86 -5.34
CA VAL A 415 -11.67 30.98 -4.44
C VAL A 415 -11.35 32.24 -5.25
N LYS A 416 -10.45 32.17 -6.23
CA LYS A 416 -10.13 33.31 -7.11
C LYS A 416 -11.35 33.81 -7.89
N MET A 417 -12.24 32.92 -8.32
CA MET A 417 -13.47 33.30 -9.01
C MET A 417 -14.47 33.99 -8.06
N LYS A 418 -14.55 33.58 -6.79
CA LYS A 418 -15.34 34.27 -5.76
C LYS A 418 -14.76 35.64 -5.46
N GLU A 419 -13.45 35.74 -5.24
CA GLU A 419 -12.75 37.01 -5.00
C GLU A 419 -12.94 38.00 -6.16
N LYS A 420 -12.85 37.52 -7.41
CA LYS A 420 -13.14 38.36 -8.60
C LYS A 420 -14.58 38.85 -8.62
N LYS A 421 -15.56 37.99 -8.33
CA LYS A 421 -16.98 38.39 -8.27
C LYS A 421 -17.22 39.41 -7.17
N GLU A 422 -16.63 39.20 -5.99
CA GLU A 422 -16.71 40.15 -4.88
C GLU A 422 -16.07 41.50 -5.22
N ALA A 423 -14.91 41.49 -5.89
CA ALA A 423 -14.26 42.70 -6.37
C ALA A 423 -15.09 43.43 -7.44
N ASP A 424 -15.67 42.70 -8.40
CA ASP A 424 -16.56 43.25 -9.43
C ASP A 424 -17.85 43.83 -8.82
N ASP A 425 -18.42 43.17 -7.81
CA ASP A 425 -19.62 43.63 -7.10
C ASP A 425 -19.31 44.86 -6.24
N LEU A 426 -18.15 44.90 -5.57
CA LEU A 426 -17.67 46.09 -4.87
C LEU A 426 -17.46 47.26 -5.85
N PHE A 427 -16.85 47.02 -7.01
CA PHE A 427 -16.66 48.03 -8.04
C PHE A 427 -17.99 48.56 -8.57
N LYS A 428 -18.95 47.68 -8.90
CA LYS A 428 -20.30 48.09 -9.33
C LYS A 428 -21.04 48.87 -8.25
N ASN A 429 -20.90 48.48 -6.99
CA ASN A 429 -21.53 49.18 -5.87
C ASN A 429 -20.90 50.56 -5.65
N GLN A 430 -19.59 50.71 -5.82
CA GLN A 430 -18.91 52.01 -5.80
C GLN A 430 -19.37 52.87 -6.98
N GLN A 431 -19.45 52.31 -8.19
CA GLN A 431 -19.94 53.03 -9.38
C GLN A 431 -21.37 53.54 -9.18
N LYS A 432 -22.27 52.71 -8.64
CA LYS A 432 -23.64 53.12 -8.29
C LYS A 432 -23.69 54.27 -7.27
N LYS A 433 -22.80 54.26 -6.27
CA LYS A 433 -22.72 55.36 -5.30
C LYS A 433 -22.31 56.68 -5.96
N TYR A 434 -21.30 56.64 -6.85
CA TYR A 434 -20.91 57.82 -7.62
C TYR A 434 -22.04 58.31 -8.53
N GLU A 435 -22.75 57.40 -9.21
CA GLU A 435 -23.91 57.75 -10.04
C GLU A 435 -25.07 58.34 -9.22
N ASP A 436 -25.31 57.84 -8.01
CA ASP A 436 -26.34 58.36 -7.11
C ASP A 436 -25.96 59.73 -6.52
N ASP A 437 -24.69 59.95 -6.19
CA ASP A 437 -24.17 61.23 -5.73
C ASP A 437 -24.23 62.29 -6.85
N ASP A 438 -23.85 61.92 -8.09
CA ASP A 438 -23.99 62.76 -9.27
C ASP A 438 -25.46 63.14 -9.52
N LYS A 439 -26.39 62.17 -9.43
CA LYS A 439 -27.84 62.44 -9.56
C LYS A 439 -28.34 63.40 -8.49
N ARG A 440 -28.00 63.17 -7.21
CA ARG A 440 -28.37 64.06 -6.10
C ARG A 440 -27.86 65.48 -6.32
N PHE A 441 -26.64 65.63 -6.83
CA PHE A 441 -26.09 66.94 -7.18
C PHE A 441 -26.89 67.62 -8.29
N PHE A 442 -27.22 66.91 -9.37
CA PHE A 442 -28.02 67.49 -10.46
C PHE A 442 -29.46 67.80 -10.06
N ASP A 443 -30.12 66.92 -9.29
CA ASP A 443 -31.47 67.15 -8.77
C ASP A 443 -31.51 68.43 -7.91
N TYR A 444 -30.56 68.57 -6.99
CA TYR A 444 -30.43 69.78 -6.16
C TYR A 444 -30.12 71.03 -6.99
N ALA A 445 -29.24 70.90 -8.00
CA ALA A 445 -28.91 72.02 -8.89
C ALA A 445 -30.13 72.47 -9.71
N GLU A 446 -30.97 71.54 -10.16
CA GLU A 446 -32.24 71.82 -10.85
C GLU A 446 -33.26 72.52 -9.94
N GLU A 447 -33.39 72.08 -8.68
CA GLU A 447 -34.23 72.74 -7.68
C GLU A 447 -33.79 74.19 -7.43
N VAL A 448 -32.48 74.41 -7.31
CA VAL A 448 -31.90 75.75 -7.08
C VAL A 448 -32.08 76.65 -8.31
N ILE A 449 -31.94 76.12 -9.53
CA ILE A 449 -32.25 76.84 -10.77
C ILE A 449 -33.73 77.21 -10.81
N ALA A 450 -34.63 76.28 -10.50
CA ALA A 450 -36.08 76.52 -10.48
C ALA A 450 -36.46 77.60 -9.45
N TYR A 451 -35.84 77.56 -8.27
CA TYR A 451 -36.03 78.59 -7.24
C TYR A 451 -35.47 79.96 -7.65
N ALA A 452 -34.29 80.01 -8.30
CA ALA A 452 -33.70 81.25 -8.81
C ALA A 452 -34.58 81.87 -9.92
N LYS A 453 -35.10 81.05 -10.85
CA LYS A 453 -36.05 81.48 -11.89
C LYS A 453 -37.35 82.02 -11.31
N ARG A 454 -37.92 81.36 -10.30
CA ARG A 454 -39.14 81.83 -9.59
C ARG A 454 -38.95 83.18 -8.89
N LYS A 455 -37.72 83.50 -8.46
CA LYS A 455 -37.38 84.79 -7.82
C LYS A 455 -36.77 85.82 -8.78
N ASN A 456 -36.81 85.59 -10.10
CA ASN A 456 -36.20 86.44 -11.13
C ASN A 456 -34.73 86.78 -10.86
N ARG A 457 -33.96 85.83 -10.31
CA ARG A 457 -32.51 85.98 -10.07
C ARG A 457 -31.72 85.42 -11.27
N GLN A 458 -30.53 85.96 -11.50
CA GLN A 458 -29.64 85.48 -12.55
C GLN A 458 -29.22 84.02 -12.30
N VAL A 459 -29.38 83.17 -13.31
CA VAL A 459 -29.15 81.71 -13.24
C VAL A 459 -27.73 81.32 -13.66
N TRP A 460 -27.07 82.21 -14.41
CA TRP A 460 -25.75 81.97 -15.01
C TRP A 460 -24.65 81.52 -14.02
N PRO A 461 -24.54 82.06 -12.79
CA PRO A 461 -23.54 81.57 -11.83
C PRO A 461 -23.75 80.11 -11.42
N ILE A 462 -25.00 79.64 -11.35
CA ILE A 462 -25.34 78.26 -10.98
C ILE A 462 -25.05 77.32 -12.15
N GLU A 463 -25.40 77.72 -13.38
CA GLU A 463 -25.09 76.98 -14.59
C GLU A 463 -23.57 76.79 -14.78
N ARG A 464 -22.78 77.81 -14.44
CA ARG A 464 -21.31 77.72 -14.47
C ARG A 464 -20.77 76.69 -13.47
N VAL A 465 -21.33 76.63 -12.25
CA VAL A 465 -20.94 75.62 -11.25
C VAL A 465 -21.31 74.20 -11.70
N ILE A 466 -22.45 74.02 -12.38
CA ILE A 466 -22.83 72.73 -12.98
C ILE A 466 -21.86 72.33 -14.10
N GLU A 467 -21.45 73.28 -14.96
CA GLU A 467 -20.43 73.00 -15.98
C GLU A 467 -19.06 72.66 -15.40
N GLU A 468 -18.63 73.37 -14.36
CA GLU A 468 -17.38 73.10 -13.65
C GLU A 468 -17.43 71.71 -13.00
N TYR A 469 -18.54 71.33 -12.35
CA TYR A 469 -18.73 69.98 -11.80
C TYR A 469 -18.68 68.89 -12.87
N LYS A 470 -19.37 69.08 -14.01
CA LYS A 470 -19.31 68.14 -15.14
C LYS A 470 -17.92 68.01 -15.74
N ARG A 471 -17.09 69.07 -15.72
CA ARG A 471 -15.69 69.02 -16.15
C ARG A 471 -14.81 68.29 -15.15
N HIS A 472 -14.96 68.55 -13.85
CA HIS A 472 -14.15 67.90 -12.81
C HIS A 472 -14.45 66.40 -12.67
N ASN A 473 -15.72 65.99 -12.84
CA ASN A 473 -16.14 64.58 -12.79
C ASN A 473 -16.12 63.88 -14.16
N ASN A 474 -15.56 64.52 -15.20
CA ASN A 474 -15.46 63.98 -16.57
C ASN A 474 -16.82 63.56 -17.21
N LEU A 475 -17.93 64.14 -16.77
CA LEU A 475 -19.28 63.90 -17.31
C LEU A 475 -19.56 64.69 -18.61
N THR A 476 -18.57 65.42 -19.13
CA THR A 476 -18.68 66.13 -20.41
C THR A 476 -18.47 65.18 -21.59
N THR A 477 -19.43 65.13 -22.51
CA THR A 477 -19.25 64.44 -23.79
C THR A 477 -18.12 65.11 -24.56
N LYS A 478 -17.03 64.38 -24.86
CA LYS A 478 -15.99 64.87 -25.79
C LYS A 478 -16.67 65.36 -27.07
N ARG A 479 -16.54 66.65 -27.36
CA ARG A 479 -17.05 67.28 -28.58
C ARG A 479 -16.43 66.54 -29.77
N LYS A 480 -17.22 65.77 -30.54
CA LYS A 480 -16.77 65.19 -31.82
C LYS A 480 -16.29 66.35 -32.70
N GLN A 481 -14.98 66.44 -32.94
CA GLN A 481 -14.45 67.33 -33.95
C GLN A 481 -14.88 66.77 -35.32
N ASN A 482 -15.89 67.38 -35.93
CA ASN A 482 -16.21 67.19 -37.34
C ASN A 482 -15.13 67.87 -38.18
N SER A 483 -14.02 67.18 -38.46
CA SER A 483 -13.12 67.57 -39.55
C SER A 483 -13.76 67.17 -40.88
N LYS A 484 -14.48 68.11 -41.52
CA LYS A 484 -14.71 68.07 -42.96
C LYS A 484 -13.35 68.25 -43.64
N ILE A 485 -12.69 67.16 -44.02
CA ILE A 485 -11.61 67.21 -45.00
C ILE A 485 -12.28 67.26 -46.38
N VAL A 486 -12.34 68.47 -46.93
CA VAL A 486 -12.62 68.70 -48.35
C VAL A 486 -11.30 68.42 -49.07
N ASN A 487 -11.20 67.29 -49.75
CA ASN A 487 -10.16 67.08 -50.76
C ASN A 487 -10.47 68.03 -51.93
N LYS A 488 -9.64 69.05 -52.10
CA LYS A 488 -9.52 69.80 -53.36
C LYS A 488 -8.18 69.43 -53.98
N GLU A 489 -8.29 68.97 -55.22
CA GLU A 489 -7.24 68.62 -56.16
C GLU A 489 -6.18 69.71 -56.28
N GLN A 490 -4.90 69.30 -56.26
CA GLN A 490 -3.86 69.64 -57.24
C GLN A 490 -2.61 68.79 -57.01
#